data_AF-A0A950ME36-F1
#
_entry.id   AF-A0A950ME36-F1
#
_cell.length_a   1.000
_cell.length_b   1.000
_cell.length_c   1.000
_cell.angle_alpha   90.00
_cell.angle_beta   90.00
_cell.angle_gamma   90.00
#
_symmetry.space_group_name_H-M   'P 1'
#
loop_
_entity.id
_entity.type
_entity.pdbx_description
1 polymer ?
#
loop_
_entity_poly.entity_id
_entity_poly.type
_entity_poly.pdbx_seq_one_letter_code
_entity_poly.pdbx_strand_id
1 'polypeptide(L)' 'PDGIRSWLVKLDANPDGGLALDPKFFLKFDGLRSHQVRLEGGDASSDSYCYS' A
#
# COMPACT_ATOMS: atom_id res chain seq x y z
N PRO A 1 -17.59 6.07 -20.32
CA PRO A 1 -16.42 6.43 -19.49
C PRO A 1 -15.25 5.47 -19.72
N ASP A 2 -14.02 5.96 -19.60
CA ASP A 2 -12.81 5.30 -20.15
C ASP A 2 -12.19 4.22 -19.24
N GLY A 3 -12.80 3.93 -18.09
CA GLY A 3 -12.28 2.99 -17.11
C GLY A 3 -11.22 3.59 -16.18
N ILE A 4 -10.96 2.94 -15.03
CA ILE A 4 -9.97 3.39 -14.04
C ILE A 4 -8.68 2.58 -14.23
N ARG A 5 -7.57 3.30 -14.36
CA ARG A 5 -6.21 2.71 -14.39
C ARG A 5 -5.74 2.41 -12.98
N SER A 6 -5.25 1.21 -12.75
CA SER A 6 -4.84 0.71 -11.44
C SER A 6 -3.34 0.86 -11.21
N TRP A 7 -2.97 1.11 -9.96
CA TRP A 7 -1.59 1.35 -9.53
C TRP A 7 -1.41 1.02 -8.05
N LEU A 8 -0.16 0.93 -7.63
CA LEU A 8 0.27 0.88 -6.24
C LEU A 8 1.34 1.96 -6.03
N VAL A 9 1.20 2.72 -4.94
CA VAL A 9 2.14 3.75 -4.49
C VAL A 9 2.61 3.40 -3.08
N LYS A 10 3.75 3.96 -2.69
CA LYS A 10 4.25 3.87 -1.31
C LYS A 10 4.22 5.27 -0.67
N LEU A 11 3.80 5.30 0.59
CA LEU A 11 3.93 6.47 1.46
C LEU A 11 4.92 6.14 2.56
N ASP A 12 5.85 7.06 2.82
CA ASP A 12 6.71 7.02 4.00
C ASP A 12 6.01 7.82 5.12
N ALA A 13 5.68 7.14 6.21
CA ALA A 13 5.06 7.74 7.38
C ALA A 13 6.12 8.15 8.40
N ASN A 14 6.12 9.42 8.80
CA ASN A 14 7.04 9.91 9.83
C ASN A 14 6.46 9.58 11.22
N PRO A 15 7.22 8.91 12.12
CA PRO A 15 6.79 8.64 13.49
C PRO A 15 6.38 9.88 14.28
N ASP A 16 7.00 11.04 13.99
CA ASP A 16 6.69 12.33 14.64
C ASP A 16 5.53 13.07 13.97
N GLY A 17 4.92 12.48 12.94
CA GLY A 17 3.78 13.02 12.21
C GLY A 17 4.10 13.42 10.78
N GLY A 18 3.14 13.17 9.88
CA GLY A 18 3.22 13.47 8.45
C GLY A 18 3.34 12.23 7.55
N LEU A 19 3.02 12.43 6.27
CA LEU A 19 3.10 11.41 5.21
C LEU A 19 3.75 12.03 3.98
N ALA A 20 4.68 11.31 3.37
CA ALA A 20 5.32 11.70 2.11
C ALA A 20 5.19 10.59 1.05
N LEU A 21 4.96 10.95 -0.20
CA LEU A 21 5.05 10.01 -1.32
C LEU A 21 6.50 9.62 -1.56
N ASP A 22 6.78 8.33 -1.74
CA ASP A 22 8.08 7.88 -2.25
C ASP A 22 8.10 8.00 -3.78
N PRO A 23 8.84 8.96 -4.36
CA PRO A 23 8.87 9.16 -5.81
C PRO A 23 9.57 8.03 -6.56
N LYS A 24 10.28 7.13 -5.87
CA LYS A 24 10.97 5.98 -6.47
C LYS A 24 10.08 4.76 -6.61
N PHE A 25 8.91 4.75 -5.96
CA PHE A 25 8.00 3.61 -5.96
C PHE A 25 6.68 3.95 -6.64
N PHE A 26 6.50 3.44 -7.87
CA PHE A 26 5.23 3.54 -8.57
C PHE A 26 5.02 2.33 -9.50
N LEU A 27 4.16 1.41 -9.07
CA LEU A 27 3.83 0.20 -9.84
C LEU A 27 2.48 0.40 -10.53
N LYS A 28 2.43 0.11 -11.83
CA LYS A 28 1.20 0.14 -12.62
C LYS A 28 0.74 -1.29 -12.90
N PHE A 29 -0.56 -1.53 -12.78
CA PHE A 29 -1.17 -2.78 -13.20
C PHE A 29 -1.80 -2.59 -14.58
N ASP A 30 -1.44 -3.45 -15.52
CA ASP A 30 -2.01 -3.42 -16.86
C ASP A 30 -3.23 -4.34 -16.97
N GLY A 31 -4.33 -3.82 -17.50
CA GLY A 31 -5.60 -4.55 -17.69
C GLY A 31 -6.31 -5.07 -16.43
N LEU A 32 -5.69 -5.00 -15.25
CA LEU A 32 -6.21 -5.53 -13.98
C LEU A 32 -6.43 -4.42 -12.95
N ARG A 33 -7.25 -4.70 -11.93
CA ARG A 33 -7.47 -3.80 -10.80
C ARG A 33 -6.87 -4.37 -9.52
N SER A 34 -5.88 -3.66 -8.98
CA SER A 34 -5.38 -3.85 -7.63
C SER A 34 -6.48 -3.59 -6.60
N HIS A 35 -6.39 -4.30 -5.48
CA HIS A 35 -7.36 -4.19 -4.40
C HIS A 35 -6.67 -4.21 -3.03
N GLN A 36 -6.34 -5.40 -2.50
CA GLN A 36 -5.68 -5.56 -1.21
C GLN A 36 -4.21 -5.95 -1.40
N VAL A 37 -3.34 -5.42 -0.54
CA VAL A 37 -1.91 -5.79 -0.47
C VAL A 37 -1.68 -6.62 0.78
N ARG A 38 -0.87 -7.68 0.67
CA ARG A 38 -0.34 -8.44 1.80
C ARG A 38 1.17 -8.41 1.75
N LEU A 39 1.80 -8.05 2.87
CA LEU A 39 3.26 -8.08 2.99
C LEU A 39 3.71 -9.44 3.52
N GLU A 40 4.79 -9.96 2.96
CA GLU A 40 5.40 -11.20 3.43
C GLU A 40 5.86 -11.03 4.88
N GLY A 41 5.53 -12.00 5.73
CA GLY A 41 5.83 -11.94 7.16
C GLY A 41 4.81 -11.17 8.01
N GLY A 42 3.76 -10.59 7.40
CA GLY A 42 2.68 -9.90 8.10
C GLY A 42 2.65 -8.39 7.84
N ASP A 43 1.47 -7.81 7.95
CA ASP A 43 1.17 -6.39 7.83
C ASP A 43 0.20 -5.93 8.93
N ALA A 44 -0.01 -4.62 9.05
CA ALA A 44 -0.83 -4.03 10.11
C ALA A 44 -2.32 -4.45 10.10
N SER A 45 -2.76 -5.24 9.12
CA SER A 45 -4.14 -5.69 8.95
C SER A 45 -4.27 -7.19 8.68
N SER A 46 -3.20 -7.97 8.81
CA SER A 46 -3.22 -9.42 8.61
C SER A 46 -3.37 -10.19 9.92
N ASP A 47 -2.78 -9.67 10.99
CA ASP A 47 -2.59 -10.41 12.22
C ASP A 47 -3.34 -9.79 13.40
N SER A 48 -3.56 -10.58 14.44
CA SER A 48 -4.16 -10.17 15.70
C SER A 48 -3.29 -10.69 16.85
N TYR A 49 -3.13 -9.88 17.89
CA TYR A 49 -2.23 -10.15 19.01
C TYR A 49 -3.02 -10.35 20.30
N CYS A 50 -2.58 -11.30 21.13
CA CYS A 50 -3.27 -11.67 22.37
C CYS A 50 -2.55 -11.22 23.65
N TYR A 51 -1.38 -10.57 23.51
CA TYR A 51 -0.56 -10.12 24.63
C TYR A 51 -0.19 -8.64 24.44
N SER A 52 -0.07 -7.91 25.55
CA SER A 52 0.37 -6.52 25.60
C SER A 52 1.89 -6.38 25.63
#